data_AF-A0A1C6DR72-F1
#
_entry.id   AF-A0A1C6DR72-F1
#
_cell.length_a   1.000
_cell.length_b   1.000
_cell.length_c   1.000
_cell.angle_alpha   90.00
_cell.angle_beta   90.00
_cell.angle_gamma   90.00
#
_symmetry.space_group_name_H-M   'P 1'
#
loop_
_entity.id
_entity.type
_entity.pdbx_description
1 polymer ?
#
loop_
_entity_poly.entity_id
_entity_poly.type
_entity_poly.pdbx_seq_one_letter_code
_entity_poly.pdbx_strand_id
1 'polypeptide(L)'
;MFLKKRDRVMDLEPDWVHLSEDENGIAMNSYFAEHPEMIVGKMEMVSGPYGMESTCMPDTTRPFAQQLQEAVSHIDGEIEAVELDELADELADATIPADPDVKNYSYTLVDDKVYYRENSIMKPVDMSASMQERIKGMVGIRNCTQELINLQLEEYPDTVIKEKQAELNSLYEAFSKKHGLINSQTNKRAFNQDSSYCLLCSLEKLDDEGNFKGKADMFTKRTIKKAEVVTSVDTASEALAVFLSEKARVDLDYMAELTGKDVDTVKEELTGIIFQNPLTDQWETADEYLSGNVRDKLETAKVYAESRPEYAVNVQALTQVQPKELDASEIEVRIGATWIDPKYIEDFMRETFGTPKRLLDRNVVGVQYSNVTGQWNIKGKNADYSNSLVNMTYGTSRRNAYTILEDSLNLKDSRVYDTIEEDGKEKRVLNKKETTIASQKQETIREAFKDWVFRDPERRQVLVAKYNQLFNSTRPREYDGSHLKFPGMTPDIELKHHQKNAVAHVLYGDNTLLAHCVGAGKTFEMTAAAMESKRLGLCQKSLFVVPNHLTEQWASDFLRLYPGANILAATKKDFEPANRKKFCSRIATGDYDAVIIGHSQFEKIPLSQERQVRRFQTV
;
A
#
# COMPACT_ATOMS: atom_id res chain seq x y z
N MET A 1 -17.47 21.95 24.41
CA MET A 1 -18.95 21.89 24.49
C MET A 1 -19.34 20.56 25.13
N PHE A 2 -19.76 20.55 26.40
CA PHE A 2 -20.14 19.32 27.12
C PHE A 2 -21.67 19.18 27.08
N LEU A 3 -22.17 18.14 26.41
CA LEU A 3 -23.61 17.91 26.31
C LEU A 3 -24.12 17.19 27.58
N LYS A 4 -24.88 17.92 28.42
CA LYS A 4 -25.64 17.36 29.56
C LYS A 4 -26.89 16.66 29.00
N LYS A 5 -27.09 15.38 29.31
CA LYS A 5 -28.33 14.66 28.99
C LYS A 5 -29.45 15.24 29.87
N ARG A 6 -30.54 15.72 29.27
CA ARG A 6 -31.63 16.42 29.99
C ARG A 6 -32.86 15.50 30.11
N ASP A 7 -33.45 15.46 31.30
CA ASP A 7 -34.60 14.60 31.63
C ASP A 7 -35.97 15.25 31.35
N ARG A 8 -36.02 16.48 30.81
CA ARG A 8 -37.26 17.15 30.37
C ARG A 8 -37.04 17.97 29.11
N VAL A 9 -38.07 18.03 28.27
CA VAL A 9 -38.15 18.88 27.08
C VAL A 9 -38.33 20.32 27.56
N MET A 10 -37.40 21.23 27.24
CA MET A 10 -37.57 22.66 27.46
C MET A 10 -38.41 23.24 26.31
N ASP A 11 -39.44 24.01 26.64
CA ASP A 11 -40.32 24.72 25.69
C ASP A 11 -39.72 26.05 25.16
N LEU A 12 -38.50 26.42 25.59
CA LEU A 12 -37.81 27.64 25.16
C LEU A 12 -36.43 27.28 24.62
N GLU A 13 -36.23 27.48 23.32
CA GLU A 13 -34.91 27.45 22.69
C GLU A 13 -34.09 28.64 23.23
N PRO A 14 -32.95 28.40 23.90
CA PRO A 14 -32.15 29.50 24.43
C PRO A 14 -31.40 30.21 23.29
N ASP A 15 -31.28 31.54 23.36
CA ASP A 15 -30.80 32.38 22.24
C ASP A 15 -29.44 31.97 21.66
N TRP A 16 -28.58 31.34 22.47
CA TRP A 16 -27.29 30.79 22.02
C TRP A 16 -27.39 29.64 21.01
N VAL A 17 -28.55 29.03 20.76
CA VAL A 17 -28.69 28.04 19.67
C VAL A 17 -28.82 28.70 18.29
N HIS A 18 -28.99 30.01 18.24
CA HIS A 18 -29.08 30.77 17.01
C HIS A 18 -27.73 31.37 16.57
N LEU A 19 -27.72 31.93 15.37
CA LEU A 19 -26.60 32.70 14.85
C LEU A 19 -26.86 34.19 15.07
N SER A 20 -25.79 34.92 15.39
CA SER A 20 -25.72 36.38 15.40
C SER A 20 -24.48 36.83 14.61
N GLU A 21 -24.31 38.13 14.42
CA GLU A 21 -23.14 38.72 13.79
C GLU A 21 -22.27 39.40 14.84
N ASP A 22 -20.95 39.26 14.72
CA ASP A 22 -20.01 40.06 15.52
C ASP A 22 -19.94 41.52 15.02
N GLU A 23 -19.12 42.34 15.68
CA GLU A 23 -18.91 43.75 15.31
C GLU A 23 -18.38 43.95 13.87
N ASN A 24 -17.85 42.89 13.24
CA ASN A 24 -17.31 42.89 11.88
C ASN A 24 -18.28 42.28 10.85
N GLY A 25 -19.50 41.91 11.25
CA GLY A 25 -20.51 41.30 10.38
C GLY A 25 -20.27 39.80 10.10
N ILE A 26 -19.46 39.13 10.92
CA ILE A 26 -19.18 37.69 10.78
C ILE A 26 -20.26 36.90 11.50
N ALA A 27 -21.02 36.10 10.74
CA ALA A 27 -22.04 35.22 11.31
C ALA A 27 -21.40 34.09 12.14
N MET A 28 -21.77 34.00 13.42
CA MET A 28 -21.33 32.97 14.36
C MET A 28 -22.40 32.68 15.40
N ASN A 29 -22.19 31.67 16.25
CA ASN A 29 -23.13 31.35 17.32
C ASN A 29 -23.37 32.56 18.24
N SER A 30 -24.62 32.87 18.59
CA SER A 30 -24.96 34.07 19.36
C SER A 30 -24.19 34.17 20.68
N TYR A 31 -23.85 33.04 21.31
CA TYR A 31 -23.01 33.03 22.51
C TYR A 31 -21.63 33.63 22.26
N PHE A 32 -20.97 33.31 21.15
CA PHE A 32 -19.63 33.84 20.85
C PHE A 32 -19.65 35.28 20.33
N ALA A 33 -20.77 35.70 19.73
CA ALA A 33 -20.97 37.11 19.38
C ALA A 33 -21.15 37.97 20.64
N GLU A 34 -21.86 37.45 21.66
CA GLU A 34 -22.09 38.13 22.95
C GLU A 34 -20.91 37.99 23.93
N HIS A 35 -20.11 36.93 23.78
CA HIS A 35 -18.93 36.65 24.60
C HIS A 35 -17.66 36.47 23.73
N PRO A 36 -17.12 37.55 23.13
CA PRO A 36 -15.88 37.48 22.35
C PRO A 36 -14.68 36.95 23.14
N GLU A 37 -14.66 37.16 24.46
CA GLU A 37 -13.65 36.64 25.39
C GLU A 37 -13.59 35.11 25.45
N MET A 38 -14.67 34.43 25.02
CA MET A 38 -14.74 32.97 24.93
C MET A 38 -14.13 32.42 23.63
N ILE A 39 -13.71 33.30 22.70
CA ILE A 39 -13.05 32.93 21.45
C ILE A 39 -11.53 32.95 21.67
N VAL A 40 -10.92 31.75 21.65
CA VAL A 40 -9.45 31.62 21.73
C VAL A 40 -8.85 31.79 20.33
N GLY A 41 -8.71 33.05 19.90
CA GLY A 41 -8.23 33.46 18.59
C GLY A 41 -8.96 34.70 18.09
N LYS A 42 -8.89 34.96 16.78
CA LYS A 42 -9.56 36.10 16.16
C LYS A 42 -10.38 35.63 14.97
N MET A 43 -11.68 35.93 14.98
CA MET A 43 -12.57 35.65 13.85
C MET A 43 -12.24 36.58 12.68
N GLU A 44 -11.96 36.00 11.50
CA GLU A 44 -11.70 36.73 10.27
C GLU A 44 -12.35 36.01 9.07
N MET A 45 -12.72 36.76 8.04
CA MET A 45 -13.14 36.19 6.76
C MET A 45 -11.92 35.91 5.90
N VAL A 46 -11.69 34.66 5.53
CA VAL A 46 -10.55 34.22 4.72
C VAL A 46 -11.01 33.64 3.39
N SER A 47 -10.20 33.80 2.34
CA SER A 47 -10.52 33.26 1.02
C SER A 47 -10.22 31.76 0.96
N GLY A 48 -11.27 30.95 0.87
CA GLY A 48 -11.20 29.50 0.63
C GLY A 48 -11.45 29.11 -0.84
N PRO A 49 -11.30 27.82 -1.20
CA PRO A 49 -11.52 27.32 -2.56
C PRO A 49 -12.93 27.53 -3.13
N TYR A 50 -13.91 27.82 -2.27
CA TYR A 50 -15.32 27.99 -2.63
C TYR A 50 -15.89 29.40 -2.33
N GLY A 51 -15.05 30.35 -1.89
CA GLY A 51 -15.48 31.71 -1.53
C GLY A 51 -14.86 32.20 -0.22
N MET A 52 -15.37 33.30 0.31
CA MET A 52 -14.97 33.81 1.62
C MET A 52 -15.65 32.98 2.72
N GLU A 53 -14.88 32.48 3.68
CA GLU A 53 -15.35 31.68 4.81
C GLU A 53 -14.91 32.31 6.13
N SER A 54 -15.76 32.24 7.16
CA SER A 54 -15.41 32.72 8.50
C SER A 54 -14.52 31.70 9.21
N THR A 55 -13.36 32.14 9.70
CA THR A 55 -12.36 31.28 10.35
C THR A 55 -11.85 31.95 11.62
N CYS A 56 -11.71 31.17 12.70
CA CYS A 56 -11.00 31.61 13.90
C CYS A 56 -9.50 31.44 13.69
N MET A 57 -8.81 32.53 13.37
CA MET A 57 -7.37 32.56 13.17
C MET A 57 -6.66 32.59 14.53
N PRO A 58 -5.53 31.87 14.69
CA PRO A 58 -4.79 31.90 15.94
C PRO A 58 -4.24 33.30 16.23
N ASP A 59 -4.54 33.83 17.42
CA ASP A 59 -3.87 35.01 17.94
C ASP A 59 -2.49 34.60 18.47
N THR A 60 -1.42 35.03 17.79
CA THR A 60 -0.04 34.72 18.14
C THR A 60 0.60 35.76 19.07
N THR A 61 -0.12 36.82 19.44
CA THR A 61 0.40 37.88 20.32
C THR A 61 0.56 37.41 21.77
N ARG A 62 -0.18 36.36 22.18
CA ARG A 62 -0.13 35.74 23.52
C ARG A 62 -0.03 34.21 23.41
N PRO A 63 0.61 33.50 24.36
CA PRO A 63 0.62 32.03 24.37
C PRO A 63 -0.79 31.44 24.47
N PHE A 64 -1.09 30.41 23.66
CA PHE A 64 -2.40 29.73 23.63
C PHE A 64 -2.87 29.29 25.02
N ALA A 65 -1.98 28.76 25.86
CA ALA A 65 -2.32 28.30 27.20
C ALA A 65 -2.89 29.41 28.09
N GLN A 66 -2.42 30.66 27.93
CA GLN A 66 -2.93 31.81 28.69
C GLN A 66 -4.30 32.24 28.18
N GLN A 67 -4.49 32.30 26.86
CA GLN A 67 -5.78 32.64 26.25
C GLN A 67 -6.87 31.63 26.63
N LEU A 68 -6.52 30.33 26.63
CA LEU A 68 -7.43 29.27 27.05
C LEU A 68 -7.78 29.36 28.55
N GLN A 69 -6.80 29.67 29.40
CA GLN A 69 -7.03 29.80 30.83
C GLN A 69 -7.95 31.00 31.16
N GLU A 70 -7.79 32.10 30.42
CA GLU A 70 -8.67 33.28 30.49
C GLU A 70 -10.11 32.90 30.09
N ALA A 71 -10.31 32.29 28.91
CA ALA A 71 -11.63 31.85 28.46
C ALA A 71 -12.30 30.86 29.44
N VAL A 72 -11.55 29.90 29.99
CA VAL A 72 -12.09 28.94 30.96
C VAL A 72 -12.50 29.62 32.29
N SER A 73 -11.84 30.72 32.67
CA SER A 73 -12.17 31.46 33.90
C SER A 73 -13.53 32.16 33.86
N HIS A 74 -14.08 32.37 32.65
CA HIS A 74 -15.40 32.98 32.44
C HIS A 74 -16.54 31.94 32.40
N ILE A 75 -16.23 30.64 32.54
CA ILE A 75 -17.25 29.59 32.58
C ILE A 75 -17.78 29.47 34.01
N ASP A 76 -18.95 30.06 34.24
CA ASP A 76 -19.72 29.85 35.47
C ASP A 76 -20.63 28.62 35.34
N GLY A 77 -20.59 27.73 36.34
CA GLY A 77 -21.50 26.59 36.41
C GLY A 77 -21.36 25.84 37.73
N GLU A 78 -22.49 25.55 38.38
CA GLU A 78 -22.55 24.56 39.45
C GLU A 78 -22.82 23.18 38.85
N ILE A 79 -21.97 22.21 39.22
CA ILE A 79 -22.29 20.80 38.99
C ILE A 79 -23.29 20.42 40.07
N GLU A 80 -24.58 20.45 39.73
CA GLU A 80 -25.61 19.84 40.57
C GLU A 80 -25.21 18.39 40.85
N ALA A 81 -24.95 18.09 42.13
CA ALA A 81 -24.89 16.72 42.60
C ALA A 81 -26.22 16.07 42.25
N VAL A 82 -26.19 15.02 41.43
CA VAL A 82 -27.36 14.22 41.13
C VAL A 82 -27.83 13.64 42.45
N GLU A 83 -29.04 14.00 42.90
CA GLU A 83 -29.73 13.22 43.93
C GLU A 83 -29.86 11.79 43.40
N LEU A 84 -29.02 10.92 43.93
CA LEU A 84 -29.13 9.49 43.75
C LEU A 84 -30.42 9.05 44.45
N ASP A 85 -31.25 8.26 43.74
CA ASP A 85 -32.33 7.49 44.36
C ASP A 85 -31.84 6.89 45.68
N GLU A 86 -32.56 7.19 46.77
CA GLU A 86 -32.26 6.86 48.18
C GLU A 86 -32.26 5.34 48.48
N LEU A 87 -31.45 4.56 47.77
CA LEU A 87 -31.34 3.11 47.95
C LEU A 87 -29.92 2.54 47.79
N ALA A 88 -28.87 3.36 47.90
CA ALA A 88 -27.48 2.89 48.04
C ALA A 88 -26.62 3.82 48.91
N ASP A 89 -27.07 4.05 50.15
CA ASP A 89 -26.27 4.70 51.18
C ASP A 89 -25.08 3.82 51.63
N GLU A 90 -23.94 4.49 51.87
CA GLU A 90 -22.59 4.07 52.34
C GLU A 90 -21.44 4.06 51.31
N LEU A 91 -21.65 3.82 50.00
CA LEU A 91 -20.55 3.71 49.02
C LEU A 91 -20.34 4.95 48.13
N ALA A 92 -21.29 5.90 48.11
CA ALA A 92 -21.16 7.13 47.33
C ALA A 92 -20.00 8.02 47.82
N ASP A 93 -19.81 8.14 49.15
CA ASP A 93 -18.76 8.94 49.79
C ASP A 93 -17.34 8.38 49.59
N ALA A 94 -17.20 7.12 49.17
CA ALA A 94 -15.91 6.47 48.95
C ALA A 94 -15.49 6.45 47.47
N THR A 95 -16.25 7.09 46.57
CA THR A 95 -15.88 7.21 45.15
C THR A 95 -14.77 8.25 44.98
N ILE A 96 -13.71 7.90 44.24
CA ILE A 96 -12.55 8.77 44.02
C ILE A 96 -12.41 9.16 42.53
N PRO A 97 -11.74 10.28 42.20
CA PRO A 97 -11.43 10.64 40.82
C PRO A 97 -10.64 9.54 40.12
N ALA A 98 -10.87 9.33 38.82
CA ALA A 98 -10.15 8.30 38.07
C ALA A 98 -8.65 8.61 37.95
N ASP A 99 -7.84 7.58 38.17
CA ASP A 99 -6.42 7.59 37.88
C ASP A 99 -6.23 7.49 36.34
N PRO A 100 -5.56 8.48 35.71
CA PRO A 100 -5.30 8.46 34.28
C PRO A 100 -4.59 7.20 33.79
N ASP A 101 -3.70 6.62 34.62
CA ASP A 101 -2.86 5.47 34.27
C ASP A 101 -3.62 4.13 34.34
N VAL A 102 -4.78 4.10 35.00
CA VAL A 102 -5.62 2.90 35.12
C VAL A 102 -6.57 2.82 33.94
N LYS A 103 -6.45 1.83 33.05
CA LYS A 103 -7.35 1.70 31.89
C LYS A 103 -8.85 1.70 32.27
N ASN A 104 -9.67 2.45 31.53
CA ASN A 104 -11.13 2.48 31.73
C ASN A 104 -11.75 1.06 31.72
N TYR A 105 -12.77 0.83 32.56
CA TYR A 105 -13.42 -0.46 32.79
C TYR A 105 -12.46 -1.54 33.29
N SER A 106 -11.65 -1.21 34.28
CA SER A 106 -10.68 -2.14 34.87
C SER A 106 -10.62 -1.98 36.38
N TYR A 107 -10.26 -3.06 37.08
CA TYR A 107 -10.03 -3.01 38.53
C TYR A 107 -8.66 -2.42 38.86
N THR A 108 -8.50 -1.79 40.01
CA THR A 108 -7.20 -1.34 40.53
C THR A 108 -7.20 -1.41 42.05
N LEU A 109 -6.01 -1.24 42.63
CA LEU A 109 -5.81 -1.16 44.07
C LEU A 109 -5.45 0.27 44.46
N VAL A 110 -6.20 0.84 45.40
CA VAL A 110 -5.88 2.13 46.06
C VAL A 110 -5.93 1.89 47.55
N ASP A 111 -4.81 2.11 48.25
CA ASP A 111 -4.65 1.84 49.69
C ASP A 111 -5.12 0.43 50.11
N ASP A 112 -4.75 -0.57 49.31
CA ASP A 112 -5.14 -1.98 49.48
C ASP A 112 -6.66 -2.24 49.42
N LYS A 113 -7.46 -1.29 48.93
CA LYS A 113 -8.88 -1.48 48.59
C LYS A 113 -9.05 -1.63 47.08
N VAL A 114 -9.96 -2.50 46.69
CA VAL A 114 -10.27 -2.75 45.27
C VAL A 114 -11.22 -1.66 44.77
N TYR A 115 -10.81 -0.97 43.71
CA TYR A 115 -11.64 -0.01 42.99
C TYR A 115 -11.88 -0.50 41.55
N TYR A 116 -12.99 -0.08 40.96
CA TYR A 116 -13.31 -0.28 39.55
C TYR A 116 -13.44 1.08 38.86
N ARG A 117 -12.64 1.30 37.82
CA ARG A 117 -12.69 2.54 37.02
C ARG A 117 -13.84 2.49 36.04
N GLU A 118 -14.70 3.50 36.12
CA GLU A 118 -15.76 3.75 35.16
C GLU A 118 -15.67 5.21 34.69
N ASN A 119 -15.15 5.40 33.48
CA ASN A 119 -14.87 6.68 32.86
C ASN A 119 -13.95 7.57 33.71
N SER A 120 -14.51 8.64 34.29
CA SER A 120 -13.79 9.66 35.05
C SER A 120 -13.80 9.42 36.57
N ILE A 121 -14.40 8.32 37.03
CA ILE A 121 -14.48 7.97 38.45
C ILE A 121 -14.00 6.54 38.71
N MET A 122 -13.60 6.28 39.95
CA MET A 122 -13.27 4.96 40.48
C MET A 122 -14.17 4.65 41.67
N LYS A 123 -14.95 3.58 41.57
CA LYS A 123 -15.89 3.15 42.60
C LYS A 123 -15.27 2.01 43.42
N PRO A 124 -15.37 2.03 44.75
CA PRO A 124 -14.96 0.89 45.57
C PRO A 124 -15.82 -0.33 45.21
N VAL A 125 -15.19 -1.49 45.15
CA VAL A 125 -15.87 -2.75 44.80
C VAL A 125 -16.47 -3.37 46.05
N ASP A 126 -17.79 -3.30 46.17
CA ASP A 126 -18.53 -3.98 47.22
C ASP A 126 -18.77 -5.46 46.86
N MET A 127 -17.87 -6.32 47.31
CA MET A 127 -17.95 -7.77 47.16
C MET A 127 -17.39 -8.44 48.40
N SER A 128 -17.71 -9.73 48.60
CA SER A 128 -17.18 -10.49 49.73
C SER A 128 -15.65 -10.48 49.76
N ALA A 129 -15.06 -10.58 50.97
CA ALA A 129 -13.60 -10.56 51.14
C ALA A 129 -12.88 -11.60 50.27
N SER A 130 -13.48 -12.78 50.06
CA SER A 130 -12.97 -13.83 49.16
C SER A 130 -12.94 -13.40 47.69
N MET A 131 -13.94 -12.65 47.24
CA MET A 131 -14.01 -12.12 45.87
C MET A 131 -13.06 -10.95 45.67
N GLN A 132 -12.97 -10.04 46.64
CA GLN A 132 -11.98 -8.98 46.62
C GLN A 132 -10.56 -9.55 46.57
N GLU A 133 -10.24 -10.57 47.39
CA GLU A 133 -8.94 -11.23 47.37
C GLU A 133 -8.59 -11.83 46.00
N ARG A 134 -9.57 -12.45 45.32
CA ARG A 134 -9.41 -12.94 43.94
C ARG A 134 -9.11 -11.80 42.97
N ILE A 135 -9.85 -10.69 43.08
CA ILE A 135 -9.64 -9.51 42.24
C ILE A 135 -8.23 -8.95 42.48
N LYS A 136 -7.79 -8.78 43.74
CA LYS A 136 -6.43 -8.33 44.07
C LYS A 136 -5.36 -9.20 43.41
N GLY A 137 -5.48 -10.52 43.54
CA GLY A 137 -4.54 -11.46 42.90
C GLY A 137 -4.51 -11.34 41.37
N MET A 138 -5.68 -11.23 40.73
CA MET A 138 -5.78 -11.06 39.27
C MET A 138 -5.31 -9.69 38.79
N VAL A 139 -5.51 -8.60 39.55
CA VAL A 139 -4.93 -7.27 39.28
C VAL A 139 -3.40 -7.36 39.28
N GLY A 140 -2.81 -8.04 40.27
CA GLY A 140 -1.36 -8.24 40.35
C GLY A 140 -0.81 -8.98 39.13
N ILE A 141 -1.43 -10.12 38.76
CA ILE A 141 -1.04 -10.87 37.56
C ILE A 141 -1.21 -10.03 36.29
N ARG A 142 -2.30 -9.26 36.18
CA ARG A 142 -2.59 -8.42 35.01
C ARG A 142 -1.53 -7.34 34.84
N ASN A 143 -1.23 -6.60 35.90
CA ASN A 143 -0.27 -5.50 35.86
C ASN A 143 1.12 -6.05 35.48
N CYS A 144 1.56 -7.13 36.12
CA CYS A 144 2.81 -7.82 35.80
C CYS A 144 2.83 -8.31 34.33
N THR A 145 1.71 -8.85 33.82
CA THR A 145 1.57 -9.26 32.43
C THR A 145 1.69 -8.10 31.44
N GLN A 146 1.01 -6.98 31.71
CA GLN A 146 1.05 -5.79 30.85
C GLN A 146 2.45 -5.16 30.84
N GLU A 147 3.09 -5.09 32.00
CA GLU A 147 4.46 -4.61 32.11
C GLU A 147 5.44 -5.54 31.36
N LEU A 148 5.28 -6.86 31.48
CA LEU A 148 6.08 -7.82 30.71
C LEU A 148 5.88 -7.66 29.19
N ILE A 149 4.65 -7.38 28.73
CA ILE A 149 4.37 -7.05 27.32
C ILE A 149 5.12 -5.78 26.91
N ASN A 150 5.06 -4.72 27.71
CA ASN A 150 5.75 -3.46 27.42
C ASN A 150 7.27 -3.62 27.41
N LEU A 151 7.86 -4.34 28.38
CA LEU A 151 9.29 -4.62 28.42
C LEU A 151 9.77 -5.41 27.20
N GLN A 152 8.93 -6.33 26.70
CA GLN A 152 9.21 -7.07 25.47
C GLN A 152 9.08 -6.19 24.21
N LEU A 153 8.08 -5.31 24.15
CA LEU A 153 7.89 -4.34 23.07
C LEU A 153 9.05 -3.34 22.98
N GLU A 154 9.54 -2.86 24.11
CA GLU A 154 10.65 -1.91 24.25
C GLU A 154 12.04 -2.60 24.24
N GLU A 155 12.09 -3.90 23.98
CA GLU A 155 13.32 -4.70 23.82
C GLU A 155 14.30 -4.68 25.00
N TYR A 156 13.78 -4.67 26.24
CA TYR A 156 14.64 -4.74 27.43
C TYR A 156 15.50 -6.03 27.44
N PRO A 157 16.67 -6.02 28.13
CA PRO A 157 17.56 -7.18 28.20
C PRO A 157 16.89 -8.46 28.73
N ASP A 158 17.34 -9.62 28.27
CA ASP A 158 16.76 -10.92 28.66
C ASP A 158 16.83 -11.21 30.16
N THR A 159 17.77 -10.59 30.89
CA THR A 159 17.82 -10.66 32.35
C THR A 159 16.56 -10.05 32.98
N VAL A 160 16.18 -8.85 32.56
CA VAL A 160 14.99 -8.13 33.02
C VAL A 160 13.72 -8.89 32.63
N ILE A 161 13.67 -9.43 31.40
CA ILE A 161 12.54 -10.25 30.94
C ILE A 161 12.39 -11.50 31.81
N LYS A 162 13.49 -12.23 32.09
CA LYS A 162 13.46 -13.44 32.92
C LYS A 162 13.06 -13.15 34.36
N GLU A 163 13.53 -12.06 34.94
CA GLU A 163 13.11 -11.61 36.28
C GLU A 163 11.60 -11.35 36.31
N LYS A 164 11.08 -10.62 35.32
CA LYS A 164 9.63 -10.35 35.23
C LYS A 164 8.80 -11.61 34.94
N GLN A 165 9.32 -12.54 34.16
CA GLN A 165 8.70 -13.86 33.96
C GLN A 165 8.67 -14.70 35.24
N ALA A 166 9.71 -14.63 36.07
CA ALA A 166 9.75 -15.28 37.37
C ALA A 166 8.75 -14.66 38.36
N GLU A 167 8.63 -13.33 38.34
CA GLU A 167 7.60 -12.61 39.10
C GLU A 167 6.19 -13.04 38.66
N LEU A 168 5.92 -13.05 37.35
CA LEU A 168 4.64 -13.50 36.80
C LEU A 168 4.33 -14.96 37.19
N ASN A 169 5.32 -15.86 37.11
CA ASN A 169 5.17 -17.25 37.55
C ASN A 169 4.82 -17.34 39.04
N SER A 170 5.51 -16.58 39.88
CA SER A 170 5.30 -16.58 41.34
C SER A 170 3.90 -16.08 41.70
N LEU A 171 3.46 -14.97 41.08
CA LEU A 171 2.11 -14.42 41.25
C LEU A 171 1.05 -15.41 40.77
N TYR A 172 1.25 -16.04 39.61
CA TYR A 172 0.32 -17.02 39.06
C TYR A 172 0.23 -18.27 39.93
N GLU A 173 1.34 -18.83 40.41
CA GLU A 173 1.35 -20.02 41.25
C GLU A 173 0.73 -19.77 42.63
N ALA A 174 1.05 -18.64 43.25
CA ALA A 174 0.43 -18.22 44.51
C ALA A 174 -1.09 -18.09 44.36
N PHE A 175 -1.55 -17.44 43.27
CA PHE A 175 -2.96 -17.31 42.96
C PHE A 175 -3.62 -18.66 42.68
N SER A 176 -3.06 -19.46 41.76
CA SER A 176 -3.64 -20.73 41.32
C SER A 176 -3.74 -21.74 42.46
N LYS A 177 -2.75 -21.79 43.36
CA LYS A 177 -2.78 -22.64 44.57
C LYS A 177 -3.92 -22.31 45.51
N LYS A 178 -4.29 -21.03 45.64
CA LYS A 178 -5.33 -20.57 46.57
C LYS A 178 -6.71 -20.50 45.93
N HIS A 179 -6.77 -20.12 44.67
CA HIS A 179 -7.99 -19.69 43.99
C HIS A 179 -8.34 -20.52 42.75
N GLY A 180 -7.49 -21.48 42.36
CA GLY A 180 -7.65 -22.30 41.16
C GLY A 180 -7.31 -21.53 39.88
N LEU A 181 -7.64 -22.14 38.73
CA LEU A 181 -7.37 -21.58 37.41
C LEU A 181 -8.03 -20.21 37.21
N ILE A 182 -7.36 -19.31 36.50
CA ILE A 182 -7.90 -18.00 36.09
C ILE A 182 -9.21 -18.20 35.31
N ASN A 183 -9.25 -19.20 34.43
CA ASN A 183 -10.43 -19.52 33.62
C ASN A 183 -11.58 -20.19 34.40
N SER A 184 -11.42 -20.47 35.71
CA SER A 184 -12.50 -21.08 36.51
C SER A 184 -13.73 -20.17 36.62
N GLN A 185 -14.92 -20.76 36.77
CA GLN A 185 -16.17 -19.99 36.82
C GLN A 185 -16.20 -18.95 37.96
N THR A 186 -15.63 -19.28 39.12
CA THR A 186 -15.59 -18.35 40.26
C THR A 186 -14.68 -17.16 39.99
N ASN A 187 -13.50 -17.38 39.40
CA ASN A 187 -12.57 -16.30 39.06
C ASN A 187 -13.12 -15.47 37.89
N LYS A 188 -13.78 -16.10 36.92
CA LYS A 188 -14.55 -15.42 35.87
C LYS A 188 -15.60 -14.48 36.47
N ARG A 189 -16.42 -14.95 37.41
CA ARG A 189 -17.44 -14.11 38.06
C ARG A 189 -16.83 -12.93 38.83
N ALA A 190 -15.61 -13.09 39.36
CA ALA A 190 -14.93 -12.02 40.09
C ALA A 190 -14.35 -10.94 39.16
N PHE A 191 -13.83 -11.34 37.99
CA PHE A 191 -12.99 -10.45 37.17
C PHE A 191 -13.50 -10.18 35.76
N ASN A 192 -14.64 -10.74 35.34
CA ASN A 192 -15.16 -10.61 33.98
C ASN A 192 -15.41 -9.17 33.52
N GLN A 193 -15.66 -8.23 34.45
CA GLN A 193 -15.86 -6.82 34.13
C GLN A 193 -14.55 -6.13 33.72
N ASP A 194 -13.39 -6.69 34.07
CA ASP A 194 -12.11 -6.11 33.73
C ASP A 194 -11.83 -6.20 32.23
N SER A 195 -11.43 -5.06 31.65
CA SER A 195 -11.12 -4.94 30.22
C SER A 195 -10.02 -5.91 29.75
N SER A 196 -9.15 -6.36 30.66
CA SER A 196 -8.00 -7.22 30.41
C SER A 196 -8.20 -8.65 30.90
N TYR A 197 -9.40 -9.04 31.36
CA TYR A 197 -9.66 -10.42 31.79
C TYR A 197 -9.32 -11.46 30.71
N CYS A 198 -9.63 -11.16 29.45
CA CYS A 198 -9.31 -12.05 28.32
C CYS A 198 -7.81 -12.26 28.13
N LEU A 199 -6.99 -11.26 28.46
CA LEU A 199 -5.53 -11.35 28.43
C LEU A 199 -5.04 -12.33 29.50
N LEU A 200 -5.54 -12.19 30.72
CA LEU A 200 -5.26 -13.13 31.81
C LEU A 200 -5.69 -14.56 31.46
N CYS A 201 -6.86 -14.74 30.84
CA CYS A 201 -7.29 -16.08 30.41
C CYS A 201 -6.34 -16.72 29.39
N SER A 202 -5.60 -15.93 28.61
CA SER A 202 -4.63 -16.44 27.62
C SER A 202 -3.34 -16.97 28.24
N LEU A 203 -3.10 -16.68 29.53
CA LEU A 203 -1.99 -17.24 30.31
C LEU A 203 -2.14 -18.76 30.54
N GLU A 204 -3.33 -19.30 30.34
CA GLU A 204 -3.64 -20.73 30.50
C GLU A 204 -3.99 -21.33 29.15
N LYS A 205 -3.21 -22.33 28.71
CA LYS A 205 -3.53 -23.16 27.54
C LYS A 205 -4.56 -24.20 27.98
N LEU A 206 -5.77 -24.10 27.43
CA LEU A 206 -6.85 -25.07 27.65
C LEU A 206 -7.03 -25.93 26.39
N ASP A 207 -7.51 -27.16 26.56
CA ASP A 207 -8.00 -27.98 25.44
C ASP A 207 -9.44 -27.60 25.03
N ASP A 208 -9.99 -28.29 24.02
CA ASP A 208 -11.33 -28.02 23.48
C ASP A 208 -12.46 -28.31 24.47
N GLU A 209 -12.18 -29.08 25.53
CA GLU A 209 -13.08 -29.44 26.62
C GLU A 209 -12.94 -28.48 27.81
N GLY A 210 -11.95 -27.57 27.78
CA GLY A 210 -11.68 -26.58 28.82
C GLY A 210 -10.73 -27.07 29.92
N ASN A 211 -10.08 -28.22 29.75
CA ASN A 211 -9.11 -28.74 30.71
C ASN A 211 -7.76 -28.03 30.56
N PHE A 212 -7.04 -27.88 31.68
CA PHE A 212 -5.73 -27.22 31.70
C PHE A 212 -4.66 -28.09 31.07
N LYS A 213 -4.08 -27.60 29.96
CA LYS A 213 -2.97 -28.26 29.25
C LYS A 213 -1.61 -27.71 29.67
N GLY A 214 -1.54 -26.46 30.11
CA GLY A 214 -0.29 -25.85 30.58
C GLY A 214 -0.32 -24.31 30.61
N LYS A 215 0.79 -23.72 31.04
CA LYS A 215 0.99 -22.26 31.03
C LYS A 215 1.28 -21.74 29.61
N ALA A 216 1.00 -20.47 29.36
CA ALA A 216 1.37 -19.78 28.12
C ALA A 216 2.90 -19.68 27.93
N ASP A 217 3.34 -19.45 26.70
CA ASP A 217 4.78 -19.34 26.39
C ASP A 217 5.41 -18.10 27.02
N MET A 218 4.62 -17.06 27.27
CA MET A 218 5.06 -15.82 27.91
C MET A 218 5.68 -16.02 29.29
N PHE A 219 5.41 -17.14 29.98
CA PHE A 219 6.03 -17.48 31.26
C PHE A 219 7.47 -17.97 31.16
N THR A 220 7.93 -18.38 29.98
CA THR A 220 9.23 -19.07 29.81
C THR A 220 10.09 -18.51 28.70
N LYS A 221 9.49 -17.84 27.70
CA LYS A 221 10.22 -17.22 26.58
C LYS A 221 9.57 -15.92 26.13
N ARG A 222 10.35 -15.10 25.43
CA ARG A 222 9.88 -13.87 24.77
C ARG A 222 8.90 -14.25 23.67
N THR A 223 7.72 -13.62 23.66
CA THR A 223 6.62 -13.86 22.69
C THR A 223 6.37 -12.65 21.80
N ILE A 224 6.92 -11.49 22.18
CA ILE A 224 6.89 -10.24 21.43
C ILE A 224 8.34 -9.79 21.27
N LYS A 225 8.79 -9.62 20.03
CA LYS A 225 10.15 -9.17 19.71
C LYS A 225 10.07 -8.26 18.48
N LYS A 226 11.01 -7.34 18.32
CA LYS A 226 11.21 -6.70 17.03
C LYS A 226 11.88 -7.70 16.10
N ALA A 227 11.70 -7.55 14.79
CA ALA A 227 12.45 -8.34 13.82
C ALA A 227 13.94 -8.24 14.16
N GLU A 228 14.56 -9.37 14.48
CA GLU A 228 16.00 -9.40 14.70
C GLU A 228 16.68 -9.32 13.34
N VAL A 229 17.72 -8.48 13.26
CA VAL A 229 18.61 -8.49 12.11
C VAL A 229 19.18 -9.90 12.01
N VAL A 230 18.99 -10.52 10.85
CA VAL A 230 19.56 -11.84 10.59
C VAL A 230 21.08 -11.69 10.64
N THR A 231 21.74 -12.51 11.47
CA THR A 231 23.21 -12.43 11.66
C THR A 231 23.97 -13.51 10.93
N SER A 232 23.31 -14.57 10.45
CA SER A 232 23.91 -15.54 9.53
C SER A 232 22.88 -16.30 8.70
N VAL A 233 23.27 -16.75 7.51
CA VAL A 233 22.49 -17.65 6.63
C VAL A 233 23.41 -18.65 5.92
N ASP A 234 22.85 -19.75 5.42
CA ASP A 234 23.66 -20.86 4.87
C ASP A 234 24.05 -20.65 3.39
N THR A 235 23.23 -19.88 2.65
CA THR A 235 23.40 -19.74 1.19
C THR A 235 23.35 -18.28 0.73
N ALA A 236 24.02 -17.98 -0.38
CA ALA A 236 24.02 -16.64 -0.95
C ALA A 236 22.62 -16.15 -1.37
N SER A 237 21.74 -17.05 -1.84
CA SER A 237 20.36 -16.70 -2.21
C SER A 237 19.48 -16.34 -1.02
N GLU A 238 19.74 -16.91 0.15
CA GLU A 238 19.07 -16.52 1.40
C GLU A 238 19.58 -15.16 1.87
N ALA A 239 20.89 -14.91 1.78
CA ALA A 239 21.48 -13.62 2.11
C ALA A 239 20.91 -12.50 1.23
N LEU A 240 20.68 -12.80 -0.05
CA LEU A 240 20.03 -11.91 -0.99
C LEU A 240 18.61 -11.55 -0.52
N ALA A 241 17.80 -12.54 -0.12
CA ALA A 241 16.44 -12.32 0.37
C ALA A 241 16.40 -11.41 1.60
N VAL A 242 17.28 -11.69 2.57
CA VAL A 242 17.43 -10.90 3.81
C VAL A 242 17.76 -9.45 3.47
N PHE A 243 18.77 -9.24 2.63
CA PHE A 243 19.29 -7.91 2.39
C PHE A 243 18.35 -7.05 1.51
N LEU A 244 17.67 -7.67 0.55
CA LEU A 244 16.61 -6.99 -0.21
C LEU A 244 15.49 -6.50 0.71
N SER A 245 15.06 -7.31 1.69
CA SER A 245 14.02 -6.90 2.64
C SER A 245 14.45 -5.75 3.55
N GLU A 246 15.73 -5.65 3.92
CA GLU A 246 16.22 -4.60 4.82
C GLU A 246 16.61 -3.30 4.11
N LYS A 247 17.21 -3.40 2.91
CA LYS A 247 17.89 -2.28 2.23
C LYS A 247 17.46 -2.06 0.78
N ALA A 248 16.59 -2.92 0.24
CA ALA A 248 16.07 -2.84 -1.14
C ALA A 248 17.15 -2.71 -2.23
N ARG A 249 18.33 -3.31 -1.99
CA ARG A 249 19.47 -3.34 -2.93
C ARG A 249 20.29 -4.60 -2.70
N VAL A 250 21.25 -4.91 -3.56
CA VAL A 250 22.22 -6.02 -3.37
C VAL A 250 23.55 -5.47 -2.83
N ASP A 251 24.12 -6.11 -1.81
CA ASP A 251 25.40 -5.73 -1.20
C ASP A 251 26.22 -6.99 -0.91
N LEU A 252 27.21 -7.24 -1.76
CA LEU A 252 27.97 -8.48 -1.73
C LEU A 252 28.89 -8.60 -0.51
N ASP A 253 29.39 -7.48 0.00
CA ASP A 253 30.26 -7.46 1.18
C ASP A 253 29.46 -7.88 2.42
N TYR A 254 28.26 -7.34 2.57
CA TYR A 254 27.37 -7.73 3.66
C TYR A 254 26.89 -9.18 3.52
N MET A 255 26.58 -9.62 2.31
CA MET A 255 26.16 -11.01 2.06
C MET A 255 27.30 -12.00 2.34
N ALA A 256 28.55 -11.63 2.05
CA ALA A 256 29.73 -12.39 2.42
C ALA A 256 29.88 -12.50 3.95
N GLU A 257 29.68 -11.40 4.69
CA GLU A 257 29.67 -11.41 6.16
C GLU A 257 28.57 -12.34 6.70
N LEU A 258 27.36 -12.25 6.16
CA LEU A 258 26.20 -13.04 6.59
C LEU A 258 26.34 -14.54 6.30
N THR A 259 27.01 -14.90 5.21
CA THR A 259 27.23 -16.31 4.83
C THR A 259 28.53 -16.88 5.37
N GLY A 260 29.45 -16.04 5.84
CA GLY A 260 30.82 -16.43 6.19
C GLY A 260 31.66 -16.88 4.99
N LYS A 261 31.23 -16.57 3.76
CA LYS A 261 31.92 -16.89 2.50
C LYS A 261 32.67 -15.67 1.98
N ASP A 262 33.65 -15.87 1.11
CA ASP A 262 34.25 -14.75 0.39
C ASP A 262 33.31 -14.22 -0.72
N VAL A 263 33.53 -12.96 -1.10
CA VAL A 263 32.69 -12.25 -2.09
C VAL A 263 32.67 -12.95 -3.45
N ASP A 264 33.77 -13.58 -3.88
CA ASP A 264 33.82 -14.23 -5.18
C ASP A 264 33.00 -15.53 -5.18
N THR A 265 33.07 -16.32 -4.10
CA THR A 265 32.17 -17.46 -3.89
C THR A 265 30.70 -17.04 -3.87
N VAL A 266 30.36 -15.92 -3.20
CA VAL A 266 28.99 -15.38 -3.18
C VAL A 266 28.53 -14.99 -4.58
N LYS A 267 29.38 -14.33 -5.38
CA LYS A 267 29.08 -14.00 -6.78
C LYS A 267 28.87 -15.24 -7.63
N GLU A 268 29.72 -16.26 -7.48
CA GLU A 268 29.59 -17.53 -8.19
C GLU A 268 28.25 -18.20 -7.89
N GLU A 269 27.88 -18.31 -6.60
CA GLU A 269 26.59 -18.88 -6.17
C GLU A 269 25.37 -18.11 -6.68
N LEU A 270 25.52 -16.80 -6.93
CA LEU A 270 24.45 -15.93 -7.43
C LEU A 270 24.50 -15.68 -8.93
N THR A 271 25.35 -16.41 -9.66
CA THR A 271 25.42 -16.29 -11.12
C THR A 271 24.06 -16.59 -11.73
N GLY A 272 23.52 -15.63 -12.49
CA GLY A 272 22.19 -15.72 -13.11
C GLY A 272 21.04 -15.32 -12.19
N ILE A 273 21.29 -15.12 -10.88
CA ILE A 273 20.32 -14.61 -9.90
C ILE A 273 20.49 -13.09 -9.73
N ILE A 274 21.71 -12.58 -9.86
CA ILE A 274 22.03 -11.15 -9.88
C ILE A 274 22.89 -10.80 -11.10
N PHE A 275 22.83 -9.55 -11.51
CA PHE A 275 23.64 -8.99 -12.59
C PHE A 275 24.18 -7.63 -12.20
N GLN A 276 25.44 -7.35 -12.54
CA GLN A 276 26.01 -6.02 -12.37
C GLN A 276 25.59 -5.15 -13.55
N ASN A 277 24.92 -4.04 -13.29
CA ASN A 277 24.48 -3.11 -14.31
C ASN A 277 25.68 -2.29 -14.84
N PRO A 278 26.02 -2.36 -16.14
CA PRO A 278 27.20 -1.69 -16.69
C PRO A 278 27.16 -0.15 -16.60
N LEU A 279 25.98 0.46 -16.46
CA LEU A 279 25.81 1.92 -16.41
C LEU A 279 25.94 2.49 -15.00
N THR A 280 25.43 1.76 -14.01
CA THR A 280 25.37 2.22 -12.61
C THR A 280 26.45 1.59 -11.74
N ASP A 281 27.09 0.52 -12.23
CA ASP A 281 28.03 -0.32 -11.50
C ASP A 281 27.41 -0.99 -10.24
N GLN A 282 26.08 -1.05 -10.17
CA GLN A 282 25.34 -1.66 -9.06
C GLN A 282 24.89 -3.08 -9.41
N TRP A 283 24.77 -3.92 -8.38
CA TRP A 283 24.19 -5.25 -8.52
C TRP A 283 22.67 -5.18 -8.41
N GLU A 284 22.00 -5.73 -9.41
CA GLU A 284 20.55 -5.82 -9.53
C GLU A 284 20.13 -7.29 -9.55
N THR A 285 18.94 -7.61 -9.05
CA THR A 285 18.41 -8.96 -9.18
C THR A 285 18.06 -9.27 -10.65
N ALA A 286 18.05 -10.54 -11.02
CA ALA A 286 17.74 -10.97 -12.39
C ALA A 286 16.37 -10.45 -12.85
N ASP A 287 15.38 -10.48 -11.97
CA ASP A 287 14.04 -9.97 -12.25
C ASP A 287 14.04 -8.45 -12.49
N GLU A 288 14.92 -7.67 -11.88
CA GLU A 288 15.06 -6.24 -12.13
C GLU A 288 15.88 -5.95 -13.41
N TYR A 289 17.06 -6.56 -13.51
CA TYR A 289 17.99 -6.30 -14.60
C TYR A 289 17.46 -6.81 -15.95
N LEU A 290 16.82 -7.99 -16.00
CA LEU A 290 16.29 -8.60 -17.23
C LEU A 290 14.89 -8.12 -17.59
N SER A 291 14.47 -6.97 -17.06
CA SER A 291 13.15 -6.37 -17.28
C SER A 291 13.25 -4.93 -17.74
N GLY A 292 12.12 -4.35 -18.15
CA GLY A 292 12.11 -3.03 -18.79
C GLY A 292 12.67 -3.12 -20.22
N ASN A 293 13.36 -2.08 -20.68
CA ASN A 293 13.89 -2.03 -22.05
C ASN A 293 15.12 -2.96 -22.23
N VAL A 294 14.86 -4.24 -22.52
CA VAL A 294 15.91 -5.28 -22.61
C VAL A 294 16.72 -5.19 -23.90
N ARG A 295 16.23 -4.50 -24.94
CA ARG A 295 17.00 -4.24 -26.17
C ARG A 295 18.10 -3.22 -25.92
N ASP A 296 17.77 -2.09 -25.30
CA ASP A 296 18.76 -1.06 -24.96
C ASP A 296 19.78 -1.57 -23.94
N LYS A 297 19.32 -2.35 -22.95
CA LYS A 297 20.21 -3.03 -22.00
C LYS A 297 21.15 -4.01 -22.72
N LEU A 298 20.68 -4.77 -23.70
CA LEU A 298 21.51 -5.71 -24.46
C LEU A 298 22.58 -4.98 -25.27
N GLU A 299 22.21 -3.92 -25.99
CA GLU A 299 23.18 -3.12 -26.76
C GLU A 299 24.22 -2.48 -25.84
N THR A 300 23.79 -1.95 -24.70
CA THR A 300 24.71 -1.43 -23.68
C THR A 300 25.65 -2.52 -23.18
N ALA A 301 25.12 -3.69 -22.78
CA ALA A 301 25.92 -4.80 -22.27
C ALA A 301 26.95 -5.29 -23.30
N LYS A 302 26.60 -5.36 -24.59
CA LYS A 302 27.54 -5.72 -25.67
C LYS A 302 28.71 -4.75 -25.76
N VAL A 303 28.44 -3.45 -25.77
CA VAL A 303 29.48 -2.41 -25.84
C VAL A 303 30.45 -2.51 -24.66
N TYR A 304 29.93 -2.69 -23.44
CA TYR A 304 30.79 -2.86 -22.27
C TYR A 304 31.58 -4.18 -22.30
N ALA A 305 30.96 -5.27 -22.77
CA ALA A 305 31.60 -6.58 -22.87
C ALA A 305 32.81 -6.61 -23.83
N GLU A 306 32.93 -5.67 -24.78
CA GLU A 306 34.11 -5.55 -25.66
C GLU A 306 35.41 -5.25 -24.88
N SER A 307 35.31 -4.57 -23.74
CA SER A 307 36.46 -4.18 -22.91
C SER A 307 36.46 -4.79 -21.51
N ARG A 308 35.33 -5.36 -21.09
CA ARG A 308 35.08 -5.90 -19.74
C ARG A 308 34.40 -7.28 -19.85
N PRO A 309 35.18 -8.37 -19.92
CA PRO A 309 34.67 -9.73 -20.11
C PRO A 309 33.66 -10.20 -19.05
N GLU A 310 33.66 -9.59 -17.87
CA GLU A 310 32.71 -9.85 -16.79
C GLU A 310 31.24 -9.65 -17.22
N TYR A 311 30.96 -8.77 -18.19
CA TYR A 311 29.60 -8.55 -18.71
C TYR A 311 29.17 -9.53 -19.80
N ALA A 312 29.98 -10.53 -20.15
CA ALA A 312 29.58 -11.57 -21.11
C ALA A 312 28.33 -12.32 -20.63
N VAL A 313 28.19 -12.53 -19.31
CA VAL A 313 27.01 -13.16 -18.71
C VAL A 313 25.75 -12.30 -18.90
N ASN A 314 25.87 -10.97 -18.79
CA ASN A 314 24.77 -10.04 -19.04
C ASN A 314 24.31 -10.13 -20.49
N VAL A 315 25.23 -10.15 -21.45
CA VAL A 315 24.92 -10.28 -22.88
C VAL A 315 24.19 -11.59 -23.16
N GLN A 316 24.68 -12.70 -22.60
CA GLN A 316 24.06 -14.01 -22.75
C GLN A 316 22.63 -14.03 -22.20
N ALA A 317 22.43 -13.55 -20.97
CA ALA A 317 21.12 -13.52 -20.33
C ALA A 317 20.14 -12.59 -21.06
N LEU A 318 20.57 -11.37 -21.41
CA LEU A 318 19.75 -10.42 -22.14
C LEU A 318 19.38 -10.92 -23.55
N THR A 319 20.25 -11.68 -24.20
CA THR A 319 19.95 -12.30 -25.51
C THR A 319 18.82 -13.32 -25.40
N GLN A 320 18.75 -14.08 -24.30
CA GLN A 320 17.74 -15.12 -24.10
C GLN A 320 16.35 -14.55 -23.79
N VAL A 321 16.27 -13.36 -23.18
CA VAL A 321 15.01 -12.75 -22.75
C VAL A 321 14.45 -11.73 -23.74
N GLN A 322 14.98 -11.68 -24.97
CA GLN A 322 14.48 -10.74 -25.98
C GLN A 322 13.02 -11.06 -26.35
N PRO A 323 12.13 -10.04 -26.41
CA PRO A 323 10.78 -10.22 -26.90
C PRO A 323 10.80 -10.79 -28.32
N LYS A 324 9.86 -11.70 -28.60
CA LYS A 324 9.68 -12.23 -29.96
C LYS A 324 9.46 -11.07 -30.92
N GLU A 325 10.24 -11.03 -32.00
CA GLU A 325 10.07 -9.99 -33.01
C GLU A 325 8.68 -10.06 -33.65
N LEU A 326 8.04 -8.90 -33.73
CA LEU A 326 6.79 -8.70 -34.45
C LEU A 326 7.09 -8.66 -35.94
N ASP A 327 6.28 -9.35 -36.72
CA ASP A 327 6.34 -9.27 -38.16
C ASP A 327 5.53 -8.08 -38.71
N ALA A 328 5.64 -7.83 -40.02
CA ALA A 328 4.93 -6.73 -40.66
C ALA A 328 3.39 -6.85 -40.60
N SER A 329 2.85 -8.05 -40.44
CA SER A 329 1.41 -8.27 -40.32
C SER A 329 0.88 -7.98 -38.90
N GLU A 330 1.75 -8.05 -37.90
CA GLU A 330 1.46 -7.73 -36.50
C GLU A 330 1.64 -6.22 -36.19
N ILE A 331 2.15 -5.42 -37.14
CA ILE A 331 2.45 -4.00 -36.95
C ILE A 331 1.45 -3.12 -37.71
N GLU A 332 0.71 -2.28 -36.99
CA GLU A 332 -0.11 -1.23 -37.60
C GLU A 332 0.69 0.07 -37.74
N VAL A 333 0.98 0.48 -38.97
CA VAL A 333 1.67 1.76 -39.24
C VAL A 333 0.64 2.81 -39.66
N ARG A 334 0.40 3.77 -38.77
CA ARG A 334 -0.46 4.92 -39.05
C ARG A 334 0.28 6.02 -39.81
N ILE A 335 -0.41 6.70 -40.71
CA ILE A 335 0.12 7.92 -41.33
C ILE A 335 0.38 8.97 -40.25
N GLY A 336 1.52 9.65 -40.31
CA GLY A 336 1.94 10.61 -39.28
C GLY A 336 2.74 10.01 -38.12
N ALA A 337 2.99 8.69 -38.14
CA ALA A 337 3.87 8.05 -37.17
C ALA A 337 5.26 8.69 -37.19
N THR A 338 5.65 9.27 -36.07
CA THR A 338 6.83 10.14 -35.91
C THR A 338 8.16 9.38 -35.98
N TRP A 339 8.13 8.06 -35.83
CA TRP A 339 9.29 7.20 -35.95
C TRP A 339 9.64 6.84 -37.40
N ILE A 340 8.78 7.16 -38.37
CA ILE A 340 9.06 6.95 -39.79
C ILE A 340 10.01 8.03 -40.28
N ASP A 341 11.07 7.63 -40.99
CA ASP A 341 11.99 8.59 -41.60
C ASP A 341 11.26 9.44 -42.68
N PRO A 342 11.41 10.77 -42.70
CA PRO A 342 10.82 11.64 -43.71
C PRO A 342 11.07 11.18 -45.15
N LYS A 343 12.22 10.53 -45.43
CA LYS A 343 12.51 9.93 -46.74
C LYS A 343 11.41 8.99 -47.22
N TYR A 344 10.82 8.18 -46.33
CA TYR A 344 9.76 7.25 -46.74
C TYR A 344 8.46 7.98 -47.07
N ILE A 345 8.20 9.14 -46.48
CA ILE A 345 7.06 9.97 -46.87
C ILE A 345 7.29 10.59 -48.26
N GLU A 346 8.53 10.96 -48.58
CA GLU A 346 8.90 11.42 -49.93
C GLU A 346 8.80 10.30 -50.97
N ASP A 347 9.21 9.07 -50.62
CA ASP A 347 9.04 7.89 -51.48
C ASP A 347 7.55 7.58 -51.72
N PHE A 348 6.70 7.71 -50.70
CA PHE A 348 5.25 7.63 -50.87
C PHE A 348 4.71 8.69 -51.82
N MET A 349 5.15 9.95 -51.68
CA MET A 349 4.78 11.03 -52.60
C MET A 349 5.24 10.75 -54.05
N ARG A 350 6.41 10.16 -54.23
CA ARG A 350 6.97 9.79 -55.53
C ARG A 350 6.16 8.68 -56.19
N GLU A 351 5.87 7.60 -55.46
CA GLU A 351 5.25 6.39 -55.98
C GLU A 351 3.72 6.49 -56.10
N THR A 352 3.06 7.19 -55.16
CA THR A 352 1.58 7.30 -55.12
C THR A 352 1.07 8.55 -55.84
N PHE A 353 1.69 9.70 -55.64
CA PHE A 353 1.25 10.94 -56.31
C PHE A 353 1.94 11.18 -57.65
N GLY A 354 2.93 10.36 -58.02
CA GLY A 354 3.74 10.56 -59.21
C GLY A 354 4.58 11.84 -59.13
N THR A 355 4.96 12.27 -57.92
CA THR A 355 5.70 13.53 -57.71
C THR A 355 6.99 13.52 -58.54
N PRO A 356 7.19 14.47 -59.47
CA PRO A 356 8.34 14.48 -60.35
C PRO A 356 9.67 14.45 -59.59
N LYS A 357 10.55 13.51 -59.94
CA LYS A 357 11.87 13.36 -59.30
C LYS A 357 12.66 14.67 -59.24
N ARG A 358 12.59 15.49 -60.29
CA ARG A 358 13.22 16.83 -60.34
C ARG A 358 12.80 17.78 -59.21
N LEU A 359 11.57 17.64 -58.70
CA LEU A 359 11.05 18.50 -57.63
C LEU A 359 11.56 18.07 -56.26
N LEU A 360 11.67 16.76 -56.03
CA LEU A 360 12.24 16.17 -54.81
C LEU A 360 13.77 16.37 -54.77
N ASP A 361 14.48 16.00 -55.84
CA ASP A 361 15.96 16.07 -55.90
C ASP A 361 16.49 17.52 -55.77
N ARG A 362 15.72 18.51 -56.25
CA ARG A 362 16.06 19.94 -56.11
C ARG A 362 15.51 20.57 -54.83
N ASN A 363 14.90 19.78 -53.94
CA ASN A 363 14.28 20.24 -52.69
C ASN A 363 13.27 21.40 -52.91
N VAL A 364 12.56 21.35 -54.04
CA VAL A 364 11.46 22.28 -54.36
C VAL A 364 10.22 21.83 -53.59
N VAL A 365 9.94 20.52 -53.63
CA VAL A 365 8.96 19.82 -52.80
C VAL A 365 9.75 18.89 -51.87
N GLY A 366 9.38 18.80 -50.60
CA GLY A 366 10.07 17.93 -49.64
C GLY A 366 9.32 17.82 -48.32
N VAL A 367 9.68 16.80 -47.52
CA VAL A 367 9.05 16.51 -46.23
C VAL A 367 10.01 16.85 -45.10
N GLN A 368 9.51 17.54 -44.10
CA GLN A 368 10.27 17.91 -42.91
C GLN A 368 9.49 17.48 -41.65
N TYR A 369 10.21 16.92 -40.68
CA TYR A 369 9.66 16.60 -39.37
C TYR A 369 10.45 17.33 -38.30
N SER A 370 9.74 17.99 -37.38
CA SER A 370 10.33 18.70 -36.23
C SER A 370 10.23 17.82 -34.99
N ASN A 371 11.37 17.30 -34.52
CA ASN A 371 11.44 16.55 -33.26
C ASN A 371 11.05 17.39 -32.03
N VAL A 372 11.17 18.72 -32.12
CA VAL A 372 10.85 19.65 -31.01
C VAL A 372 9.35 19.90 -30.91
N THR A 373 8.66 20.11 -32.03
CA THR A 373 7.24 20.44 -32.04
C THR A 373 6.33 19.24 -32.35
N GLY A 374 6.91 18.11 -32.75
CA GLY A 374 6.17 16.91 -33.16
C GLY A 374 5.37 17.09 -34.46
N GLN A 375 5.72 18.09 -35.28
CA GLN A 375 4.94 18.48 -36.46
C GLN A 375 5.63 18.11 -37.77
N TRP A 376 4.82 17.68 -38.72
CA TRP A 376 5.20 17.44 -40.12
C TRP A 376 4.92 18.67 -40.97
N ASN A 377 5.83 18.97 -41.90
CA ASN A 377 5.65 19.99 -42.91
C ASN A 377 6.00 19.46 -44.30
N ILE A 378 5.19 19.81 -45.29
CA ILE A 378 5.46 19.58 -46.71
C ILE A 378 5.73 20.93 -47.38
N LYS A 379 6.96 21.09 -47.86
CA LYS A 379 7.40 22.28 -48.58
C LYS A 379 6.89 22.25 -50.02
N GLY A 380 6.68 23.43 -50.62
CA GLY A 380 6.49 23.56 -52.06
C GLY A 380 5.20 22.97 -52.62
N LYS A 381 4.15 22.85 -51.80
CA LYS A 381 2.87 22.17 -52.13
C LYS A 381 2.24 22.58 -53.48
N ASN A 382 2.54 23.78 -53.99
CA ASN A 382 1.97 24.29 -55.25
C ASN A 382 2.90 24.11 -56.48
N ALA A 383 4.09 23.52 -56.32
CA ALA A 383 5.06 23.38 -57.40
C ALA A 383 4.67 22.32 -58.46
N ASP A 384 3.73 21.41 -58.12
CA ASP A 384 3.25 20.35 -59.01
C ASP A 384 1.80 20.60 -59.50
N TYR A 385 1.52 21.84 -59.91
CA TYR A 385 0.16 22.30 -60.25
C TYR A 385 -0.45 21.61 -61.49
N SER A 386 0.37 21.06 -62.38
CA SER A 386 -0.10 20.36 -63.59
C SER A 386 -0.36 18.87 -63.39
N ASN A 387 -0.06 18.32 -62.20
CA ASN A 387 -0.21 16.89 -61.94
C ASN A 387 -1.64 16.55 -61.53
N SER A 388 -2.33 15.76 -62.37
CA SER A 388 -3.72 15.35 -62.12
C SER A 388 -3.87 14.42 -60.92
N LEU A 389 -2.86 13.60 -60.59
CA LEU A 389 -2.89 12.76 -59.39
C LEU A 389 -2.93 13.62 -58.13
N VAL A 390 -2.13 14.68 -58.10
CA VAL A 390 -2.04 15.62 -56.97
C VAL A 390 -3.29 16.50 -56.85
N ASN A 391 -3.85 16.97 -57.97
CA ASN A 391 -4.91 17.99 -57.95
C ASN A 391 -6.34 17.43 -58.14
N MET A 392 -6.49 16.15 -58.51
CA MET A 392 -7.81 15.53 -58.75
C MET A 392 -7.97 14.13 -58.15
N THR A 393 -6.96 13.25 -58.27
CA THR A 393 -7.08 11.86 -57.79
C THR A 393 -6.96 11.76 -56.28
N TYR A 394 -5.88 12.30 -55.71
CA TYR A 394 -5.60 12.32 -54.27
C TYR A 394 -5.82 13.70 -53.64
N GLY A 395 -6.12 14.72 -54.45
CA GLY A 395 -6.49 16.06 -54.00
C GLY A 395 -7.79 16.53 -54.62
N THR A 396 -8.09 17.80 -54.38
CA THR A 396 -9.19 18.55 -54.99
C THR A 396 -8.65 19.84 -55.60
N SER A 397 -9.47 20.51 -56.42
CA SER A 397 -9.14 21.84 -56.95
C SER A 397 -8.94 22.89 -55.85
N ARG A 398 -9.51 22.67 -54.66
CA ARG A 398 -9.43 23.58 -53.50
C ARG A 398 -8.32 23.20 -52.51
N ARG A 399 -7.89 21.94 -52.50
CA ARG A 399 -6.82 21.42 -51.65
C ARG A 399 -6.10 20.26 -52.33
N ASN A 400 -4.86 20.50 -52.75
CA ASN A 400 -4.03 19.48 -53.39
C ASN A 400 -3.60 18.36 -52.43
N ALA A 401 -3.17 17.23 -52.99
CA ALA A 401 -2.77 16.04 -52.25
C ALA A 401 -1.67 16.29 -51.21
N TYR A 402 -0.72 17.21 -51.47
CA TYR A 402 0.33 17.56 -50.50
C TYR A 402 -0.23 18.27 -49.27
N THR A 403 -1.23 19.13 -49.45
CA THR A 403 -1.90 19.80 -48.31
C THR A 403 -2.68 18.79 -47.48
N ILE A 404 -3.41 17.89 -48.14
CA ILE A 404 -4.17 16.83 -47.48
C ILE A 404 -3.22 15.84 -46.77
N LEU A 405 -2.08 15.51 -47.39
CA LEU A 405 -1.05 14.66 -46.79
C LEU A 405 -0.43 15.32 -45.54
N GLU A 406 -0.10 16.61 -45.58
CA GLU A 406 0.40 17.32 -44.41
C GLU A 406 -0.61 17.32 -43.26
N ASP A 407 -1.90 17.53 -43.55
CA ASP A 407 -2.95 17.43 -42.54
C ASP A 407 -3.03 16.00 -41.97
N SER A 408 -2.97 14.98 -42.82
CA SER A 408 -2.95 13.57 -42.38
C SER A 408 -1.74 13.23 -41.51
N LEU A 409 -0.54 13.69 -41.88
CA LEU A 409 0.68 13.48 -41.10
C LEU A 409 0.59 14.13 -39.71
N ASN A 410 -0.15 15.23 -39.59
CA ASN A 410 -0.39 15.94 -38.34
C ASN A 410 -1.70 15.55 -37.65
N LEU A 411 -2.37 14.49 -38.10
CA LEU A 411 -3.67 14.02 -37.56
C LEU A 411 -4.76 15.10 -37.52
N LYS A 412 -4.73 16.03 -38.49
CA LYS A 412 -5.72 17.11 -38.66
C LYS A 412 -6.74 16.75 -39.73
N ASP A 413 -7.97 17.22 -39.55
CA ASP A 413 -9.01 17.11 -40.58
C ASP A 413 -8.70 18.01 -41.77
N SER A 414 -8.88 17.48 -42.98
CA SER A 414 -8.76 18.31 -44.17
C SER A 414 -10.02 19.17 -44.40
N ARG A 415 -10.01 20.42 -43.91
CA ARG A 415 -11.15 21.37 -43.99
C ARG A 415 -10.98 22.45 -45.06
N VAL A 416 -12.07 22.75 -45.77
CA VAL A 416 -12.14 23.82 -46.78
C VAL A 416 -13.09 24.92 -46.30
N TYR A 417 -12.62 26.17 -46.35
CA TYR A 417 -13.40 27.35 -45.97
C TYR A 417 -13.64 28.24 -47.19
N ASP A 418 -14.80 28.87 -47.23
CA ASP A 418 -15.14 29.96 -48.13
C ASP A 418 -15.11 31.28 -47.36
N THR A 419 -14.73 32.35 -48.04
CA THR A 419 -14.85 33.70 -47.50
C THR A 419 -16.17 34.29 -48.00
N ILE A 420 -17.04 34.66 -47.06
CA ILE A 420 -18.27 35.41 -47.34
C ILE A 420 -18.16 36.79 -46.70
N GLU A 421 -18.77 37.78 -47.32
CA GLU A 421 -18.86 39.13 -46.75
C GLU A 421 -20.18 39.24 -45.97
N GLU A 422 -20.08 39.53 -44.67
CA GLU A 422 -21.22 39.71 -43.76
C GLU A 422 -20.97 41.03 -43.01
N ASP A 423 -21.90 41.99 -43.11
CA ASP A 423 -21.80 43.33 -42.51
C ASP A 423 -20.51 44.11 -42.87
N GLY A 424 -20.03 43.98 -44.11
CA GLY A 424 -18.83 44.67 -44.59
C GLY A 424 -17.51 44.12 -44.03
N LYS A 425 -17.52 42.93 -43.42
CA LYS A 425 -16.34 42.21 -42.94
C LYS A 425 -16.25 40.82 -43.56
N GLU A 426 -15.04 40.44 -43.96
CA GLU A 426 -14.76 39.08 -44.45
C GLU A 426 -14.86 38.06 -43.31
N LYS A 427 -15.71 37.05 -43.48
CA LYS A 427 -15.89 35.94 -42.54
C LYS A 427 -15.60 34.62 -43.24
N ARG A 428 -14.77 33.77 -42.63
CA ARG A 428 -14.47 32.43 -43.13
C ARG A 428 -15.51 31.44 -42.62
N VAL A 429 -16.28 30.84 -43.54
CA VAL A 429 -17.30 29.84 -43.24
C VAL A 429 -16.88 28.49 -43.81
N LEU A 430 -17.10 27.42 -43.05
CA LEU A 430 -16.74 26.06 -43.46
C LEU A 430 -17.61 25.63 -44.66
N ASN A 431 -16.97 25.31 -45.78
CA ASN A 431 -17.65 24.71 -46.91
C ASN A 431 -17.83 23.21 -46.64
N LYS A 432 -19.03 22.82 -46.22
CA LYS A 432 -19.36 21.43 -45.88
C LYS A 432 -19.13 20.48 -47.06
N LYS A 433 -19.53 20.87 -48.27
CA LYS A 433 -19.44 20.01 -49.47
C LYS A 433 -17.98 19.74 -49.84
N GLU A 434 -17.18 20.79 -50.00
CA GLU A 434 -15.77 20.67 -50.35
C GLU A 434 -14.95 20.02 -49.24
N THR A 435 -15.31 20.26 -47.97
CA THR A 435 -14.70 19.57 -46.82
C THR A 435 -14.98 18.08 -46.86
N THR A 436 -16.22 17.64 -47.11
CA THR A 436 -16.55 16.21 -47.24
C THR A 436 -15.72 15.54 -48.34
N ILE A 437 -15.56 16.21 -49.50
CA ILE A 437 -14.74 15.68 -50.60
C ILE A 437 -13.27 15.61 -50.18
N ALA A 438 -12.74 16.66 -49.53
CA ALA A 438 -11.37 16.67 -49.03
C ALA A 438 -11.12 15.57 -47.97
N SER A 439 -12.08 15.31 -47.08
CA SER A 439 -12.03 14.21 -46.12
C SER A 439 -12.05 12.84 -46.80
N GLN A 440 -12.84 12.65 -47.87
CA GLN A 440 -12.80 11.41 -48.66
C GLN A 440 -11.44 11.20 -49.30
N LYS A 441 -10.84 12.24 -49.88
CA LYS A 441 -9.48 12.18 -50.43
C LYS A 441 -8.44 11.90 -49.35
N GLN A 442 -8.62 12.45 -48.16
CA GLN A 442 -7.77 12.19 -47.01
C GLN A 442 -7.78 10.71 -46.62
N GLU A 443 -8.95 10.07 -46.63
CA GLU A 443 -9.08 8.65 -46.34
C GLU A 443 -8.45 7.79 -47.45
N THR A 444 -8.65 8.15 -48.72
CA THR A 444 -7.97 7.48 -49.84
C THR A 444 -6.44 7.53 -49.71
N ILE A 445 -5.88 8.67 -49.24
CA ILE A 445 -4.44 8.79 -48.98
C ILE A 445 -4.01 7.86 -47.83
N ARG A 446 -4.79 7.76 -46.75
CA ARG A 446 -4.51 6.88 -45.60
C ARG A 446 -4.50 5.41 -46.01
N GLU A 447 -5.51 4.98 -46.76
CA GLU A 447 -5.61 3.61 -47.30
C GLU A 447 -4.43 3.31 -48.23
N ALA A 448 -4.13 4.23 -49.16
CA ALA A 448 -2.98 4.07 -50.05
C ALA A 448 -1.66 3.96 -49.28
N PHE A 449 -1.47 4.75 -48.22
CA PHE A 449 -0.28 4.68 -47.36
C PHE A 449 -0.19 3.33 -46.64
N LYS A 450 -1.29 2.83 -46.09
CA LYS A 450 -1.36 1.53 -45.41
C LYS A 450 -0.97 0.38 -46.35
N ASP A 451 -1.47 0.39 -47.58
CA ASP A 451 -1.14 -0.63 -48.57
C ASP A 451 0.27 -0.48 -49.16
N TRP A 452 0.85 0.71 -49.03
CA TRP A 452 2.15 1.05 -49.57
C TRP A 452 3.28 0.75 -48.58
N VAL A 453 3.11 1.07 -47.29
CA VAL A 453 4.20 1.13 -46.31
C VAL A 453 5.03 -0.15 -46.23
N PHE A 454 4.40 -1.32 -46.29
CA PHE A 454 5.06 -2.62 -46.26
C PHE A 454 5.13 -3.33 -47.62
N ARG A 455 4.72 -2.69 -48.71
CA ARG A 455 4.73 -3.32 -50.05
C ARG A 455 6.14 -3.67 -50.51
N ASP A 456 7.08 -2.76 -50.31
CA ASP A 456 8.48 -2.95 -50.67
C ASP A 456 9.23 -3.78 -49.59
N PRO A 457 9.94 -4.86 -49.96
CA PRO A 457 10.63 -5.72 -49.00
C PRO A 457 11.74 -5.01 -48.19
N GLU A 458 12.53 -4.14 -48.80
CA GLU A 458 13.64 -3.45 -48.13
C GLU A 458 13.10 -2.45 -47.10
N ARG A 459 12.15 -1.61 -47.51
CA ARG A 459 11.44 -0.69 -46.60
C ARG A 459 10.74 -1.44 -45.47
N ARG A 460 10.07 -2.55 -45.79
CA ARG A 460 9.42 -3.40 -44.77
C ARG A 460 10.43 -3.86 -43.72
N GLN A 461 11.57 -4.40 -44.14
CA GLN A 461 12.60 -4.88 -43.21
C GLN A 461 13.09 -3.76 -42.29
N VAL A 462 13.39 -2.58 -42.83
CA VAL A 462 13.87 -1.44 -42.04
C VAL A 462 12.83 -0.94 -41.05
N LEU A 463 11.58 -0.77 -41.49
CA LEU A 463 10.51 -0.27 -40.62
C LEU A 463 10.11 -1.28 -39.53
N VAL A 464 10.08 -2.57 -39.85
CA VAL A 464 9.81 -3.64 -38.87
C VAL A 464 10.91 -3.69 -37.82
N ALA A 465 12.18 -3.64 -38.23
CA ALA A 465 13.31 -3.62 -37.30
C ALA A 465 13.25 -2.39 -36.36
N LYS A 466 13.00 -1.20 -36.94
CA LYS A 466 12.88 0.05 -36.18
C LYS A 466 11.70 0.01 -35.20
N TYR A 467 10.55 -0.52 -35.62
CA TYR A 467 9.39 -0.68 -34.74
C TYR A 467 9.70 -1.60 -33.57
N ASN A 468 10.32 -2.76 -33.83
CA ASN A 468 10.69 -3.70 -32.78
C ASN A 468 11.68 -3.09 -31.79
N GLN A 469 12.65 -2.31 -32.27
CA GLN A 469 13.61 -1.61 -31.42
C GLN A 469 12.98 -0.53 -30.53
N LEU A 470 11.98 0.20 -31.03
CA LEU A 470 11.37 1.30 -30.30
C LEU A 470 10.23 0.86 -29.37
N PHE A 471 9.45 -0.13 -29.78
CA PHE A 471 8.18 -0.46 -29.14
C PHE A 471 8.12 -1.90 -28.60
N ASN A 472 8.87 -2.85 -29.20
CA ASN A 472 8.91 -4.25 -28.75
C ASN A 472 10.18 -4.54 -27.94
N SER A 473 10.39 -3.72 -26.92
CA SER A 473 11.62 -3.69 -26.13
C SER A 473 11.36 -3.90 -24.64
N THR A 474 10.13 -3.68 -24.18
CA THR A 474 9.79 -3.74 -22.76
C THR A 474 9.38 -5.15 -22.35
N ARG A 475 10.20 -5.79 -21.51
CA ARG A 475 9.87 -7.07 -20.86
C ARG A 475 9.30 -6.82 -19.46
N PRO A 476 8.16 -7.43 -19.09
CA PRO A 476 7.64 -7.40 -17.72
C PRO A 476 8.60 -8.05 -16.72
N ARG A 477 8.50 -7.65 -15.44
CA ARG A 477 9.25 -8.27 -14.35
C ARG A 477 8.81 -9.72 -14.13
N GLU A 478 9.77 -10.64 -14.14
CA GLU A 478 9.55 -12.07 -13.93
C GLU A 478 10.52 -12.58 -12.85
N TYR A 479 9.98 -13.27 -11.86
CA TYR A 479 10.74 -13.83 -10.73
C TYR A 479 11.01 -15.32 -10.95
N ASP A 480 12.20 -15.77 -10.58
CA ASP A 480 12.57 -17.18 -10.52
C ASP A 480 12.81 -17.60 -9.07
N GLY A 481 12.15 -18.67 -8.64
CA GLY A 481 12.33 -19.28 -7.32
C GLY A 481 12.88 -20.69 -7.36
N SER A 482 13.43 -21.13 -8.50
CA SER A 482 13.93 -22.49 -8.71
C SER A 482 14.99 -22.93 -7.69
N HIS A 483 15.75 -21.97 -7.15
CA HIS A 483 16.80 -22.17 -6.14
C HIS A 483 16.29 -22.30 -4.69
N LEU A 484 15.01 -22.04 -4.41
CA LEU A 484 14.44 -22.09 -3.06
C LEU A 484 14.30 -23.54 -2.56
N LYS A 485 14.66 -23.79 -1.29
CA LYS A 485 14.79 -25.15 -0.71
C LYS A 485 13.73 -25.55 0.32
N PHE A 486 12.83 -24.65 0.71
CA PHE A 486 11.65 -24.90 1.57
C PHE A 486 11.84 -25.88 2.76
N PRO A 487 12.78 -25.64 3.70
CA PRO A 487 13.00 -26.54 4.83
C PRO A 487 11.74 -26.71 5.70
N GLY A 488 11.49 -27.94 6.18
CA GLY A 488 10.33 -28.27 7.02
C GLY A 488 9.03 -28.53 6.24
N MET A 489 9.03 -28.30 4.92
CA MET A 489 7.94 -28.72 4.05
C MET A 489 7.91 -30.24 3.93
N THR A 490 6.71 -30.82 3.82
CA THR A 490 6.56 -32.27 3.60
C THR A 490 7.22 -32.71 2.28
N PRO A 491 7.96 -33.84 2.26
CA PRO A 491 8.54 -34.37 1.03
C PRO A 491 7.49 -34.92 0.04
N ASP A 492 6.26 -35.18 0.50
CA ASP A 492 5.18 -35.75 -0.33
C ASP A 492 4.58 -34.74 -1.34
N ILE A 493 4.88 -33.45 -1.18
CA ILE A 493 4.34 -32.37 -2.01
C ILE A 493 5.49 -31.59 -2.63
N GLU A 494 5.60 -31.63 -3.95
CA GLU A 494 6.56 -30.81 -4.69
C GLU A 494 5.86 -29.57 -5.27
N LEU A 495 6.36 -28.38 -4.93
CA LEU A 495 5.88 -27.13 -5.52
C LEU A 495 6.28 -27.04 -6.99
N LYS A 496 5.31 -26.72 -7.85
CA LYS A 496 5.54 -26.48 -9.28
C LYS A 496 6.37 -25.20 -9.50
N HIS A 497 7.00 -25.10 -10.66
CA HIS A 497 7.83 -23.95 -11.04
C HIS A 497 7.13 -22.60 -10.82
N HIS A 498 5.87 -22.45 -11.27
CA HIS A 498 5.12 -21.21 -11.08
C HIS A 498 4.86 -20.87 -9.61
N GLN A 499 4.74 -21.89 -8.74
CA GLN A 499 4.54 -21.70 -7.30
C GLN A 499 5.84 -21.24 -6.63
N LYS A 500 6.98 -21.84 -7.02
CA LYS A 500 8.30 -21.38 -6.57
C LYS A 500 8.55 -19.93 -6.97
N ASN A 501 8.20 -19.56 -8.21
CA ASN A 501 8.31 -18.20 -8.70
C ASN A 501 7.39 -17.23 -7.96
N ALA A 502 6.18 -17.66 -7.58
CA ALA A 502 5.29 -16.87 -6.73
C ALA A 502 5.87 -16.64 -5.33
N VAL A 503 6.51 -17.65 -4.73
CA VAL A 503 7.22 -17.47 -3.46
C VAL A 503 8.37 -16.48 -3.64
N ALA A 504 9.19 -16.61 -4.67
CA ALA A 504 10.27 -15.67 -4.96
C ALA A 504 9.75 -14.24 -5.15
N HIS A 505 8.61 -14.07 -5.82
CA HIS A 505 7.95 -12.77 -5.95
C HIS A 505 7.57 -12.20 -4.58
N VAL A 506 7.04 -13.01 -3.65
CA VAL A 506 6.71 -12.56 -2.29
C VAL A 506 7.97 -12.23 -1.45
N LEU A 507 9.07 -12.95 -1.65
CA LEU A 507 10.31 -12.76 -0.89
C LEU A 507 11.14 -11.57 -1.39
N TYR A 508 11.20 -11.38 -2.70
CA TYR A 508 12.03 -10.37 -3.37
C TYR A 508 11.26 -9.12 -3.77
N GLY A 509 9.94 -9.25 -3.92
CA GLY A 509 9.03 -8.14 -4.15
C GLY A 509 8.39 -7.68 -2.85
N ASP A 510 8.09 -6.38 -2.77
CA ASP A 510 7.37 -5.82 -1.62
C ASP A 510 5.90 -6.30 -1.59
N ASN A 511 5.01 -5.53 -2.23
CA ASN A 511 3.59 -5.82 -2.29
C ASN A 511 3.28 -6.73 -3.48
N THR A 512 2.96 -7.99 -3.21
CA THR A 512 2.75 -9.01 -4.24
C THR A 512 1.28 -9.38 -4.43
N LEU A 513 0.79 -9.34 -5.68
CA LEU A 513 -0.52 -9.85 -6.08
C LEU A 513 -0.40 -11.24 -6.73
N LEU A 514 -0.93 -12.27 -6.06
CA LEU A 514 -0.99 -13.63 -6.60
C LEU A 514 -2.28 -13.87 -7.41
N ALA A 515 -2.33 -13.32 -8.64
CA ALA A 515 -3.49 -13.39 -9.54
C ALA A 515 -3.61 -14.72 -10.31
N HIS A 516 -3.31 -15.85 -9.68
CA HIS A 516 -3.41 -17.18 -10.33
C HIS A 516 -4.85 -17.68 -10.41
N CYS A 517 -5.15 -18.52 -11.41
CA CYS A 517 -6.45 -19.16 -11.57
C CYS A 517 -6.83 -20.06 -10.37
N VAL A 518 -8.12 -20.41 -10.26
CA VAL A 518 -8.60 -21.32 -9.21
C VAL A 518 -7.94 -22.70 -9.38
N GLY A 519 -7.45 -23.27 -8.28
CA GLY A 519 -6.74 -24.56 -8.29
C GLY A 519 -5.24 -24.49 -8.60
N ALA A 520 -4.68 -23.31 -8.91
CA ALA A 520 -3.25 -23.15 -9.18
C ALA A 520 -2.32 -23.39 -7.97
N GLY A 521 -2.88 -23.51 -6.76
CA GLY A 521 -2.11 -23.77 -5.53
C GLY A 521 -1.70 -22.52 -4.75
N LYS A 522 -2.45 -21.41 -4.87
CA LYS A 522 -2.21 -20.14 -4.14
C LYS A 522 -2.05 -20.29 -2.62
N THR A 523 -2.83 -21.18 -2.00
CA THR A 523 -2.72 -21.43 -0.55
C THR A 523 -1.32 -21.95 -0.21
N PHE A 524 -0.77 -22.87 -1.00
CA PHE A 524 0.58 -23.39 -0.77
C PHE A 524 1.66 -22.37 -1.08
N GLU A 525 1.47 -21.53 -2.10
CA GLU A 525 2.37 -20.39 -2.39
C GLU A 525 2.48 -19.46 -1.17
N MET A 526 1.35 -19.05 -0.60
CA MET A 526 1.31 -18.15 0.55
C MET A 526 1.85 -18.81 1.83
N THR A 527 1.53 -20.09 2.07
CA THR A 527 2.07 -20.85 3.21
C THR A 527 3.58 -20.99 3.13
N ALA A 528 4.11 -21.40 1.97
CA ALA A 528 5.55 -21.56 1.77
C ALA A 528 6.28 -20.22 1.90
N ALA A 529 5.74 -19.14 1.33
CA ALA A 529 6.30 -17.80 1.49
C ALA A 529 6.32 -17.34 2.96
N ALA A 530 5.27 -17.60 3.72
CA ALA A 530 5.21 -17.23 5.14
C ALA A 530 6.23 -18.01 5.99
N MET A 531 6.38 -19.32 5.75
CA MET A 531 7.36 -20.14 6.45
C MET A 531 8.78 -19.75 6.09
N GLU A 532 9.04 -19.48 4.82
CA GLU A 532 10.37 -19.07 4.36
C GLU A 532 10.72 -17.66 4.85
N SER A 533 9.76 -16.73 4.84
CA SER A 533 9.93 -15.39 5.44
C SER A 533 10.27 -15.48 6.93
N LYS A 534 9.60 -16.39 7.67
CA LYS A 534 9.88 -16.59 9.10
C LYS A 534 11.26 -17.21 9.33
N ARG A 535 11.61 -18.23 8.55
CA ARG A 535 12.93 -18.90 8.63
C ARG A 535 14.07 -17.93 8.33
N LEU A 536 13.87 -17.05 7.35
CA LEU A 536 14.81 -16.01 6.96
C LEU A 536 14.75 -14.78 7.87
N GLY A 537 13.99 -14.79 8.97
CA GLY A 537 13.89 -13.65 9.88
C GLY A 537 13.18 -12.41 9.33
N LEU A 538 12.66 -12.45 8.09
CA LEU A 538 11.93 -11.37 7.44
C LEU A 538 10.61 -11.05 8.16
N CYS A 539 10.02 -12.06 8.79
CA CYS A 539 8.88 -11.89 9.67
C CYS A 539 8.98 -12.80 10.89
N GLN A 540 8.19 -12.51 11.93
CA GLN A 540 8.15 -13.35 13.14
C GLN A 540 6.83 -14.09 13.30
N LYS A 541 5.73 -13.48 12.84
CA LYS A 541 4.38 -13.99 12.99
C LYS A 541 3.56 -13.57 11.78
N SER A 542 3.30 -14.52 10.90
CA SER A 542 2.51 -14.27 9.69
C SER A 542 1.02 -14.29 10.02
N LEU A 543 0.28 -13.28 9.58
CA LEU A 543 -1.18 -13.19 9.76
C LEU A 543 -1.88 -13.39 8.43
N PHE A 544 -2.73 -14.41 8.35
CA PHE A 544 -3.55 -14.75 7.20
C PHE A 544 -4.99 -14.32 7.45
N VAL A 545 -5.47 -13.36 6.68
CA VAL A 545 -6.86 -12.87 6.74
C VAL A 545 -7.66 -13.53 5.63
N VAL A 546 -8.62 -14.38 5.99
CA VAL A 546 -9.37 -15.23 5.04
C VAL A 546 -10.89 -15.09 5.24
N PRO A 547 -11.72 -15.48 4.27
CA PRO A 547 -13.16 -15.57 4.48
C PRO A 547 -13.49 -16.47 5.68
N ASN A 548 -14.46 -16.06 6.51
CA ASN A 548 -14.73 -16.70 7.81
C ASN A 548 -14.97 -18.22 7.75
N HIS A 549 -15.53 -18.72 6.64
CA HIS A 549 -15.84 -20.14 6.46
C HIS A 549 -14.63 -20.98 5.99
N LEU A 550 -13.49 -20.35 5.69
CA LEU A 550 -12.28 -20.99 5.20
C LEU A 550 -11.16 -21.11 6.24
N THR A 551 -11.32 -20.57 7.45
CA THR A 551 -10.25 -20.54 8.46
C THR A 551 -9.75 -21.94 8.83
N GLU A 552 -10.66 -22.88 9.08
CA GLU A 552 -10.33 -24.29 9.41
C GLU A 552 -9.72 -25.03 8.21
N GLN A 553 -10.23 -24.78 7.00
CA GLN A 553 -9.66 -25.35 5.78
C GLN A 553 -8.23 -24.88 5.54
N TRP A 554 -7.98 -23.57 5.70
CA TRP A 554 -6.64 -23.00 5.59
C TRP A 554 -5.68 -23.58 6.62
N ALA A 555 -6.13 -23.80 7.86
CA ALA A 555 -5.32 -24.43 8.89
C ALA A 555 -4.92 -25.86 8.51
N SER A 556 -5.87 -26.63 7.98
CA SER A 556 -5.62 -27.98 7.46
C SER A 556 -4.62 -27.98 6.31
N ASP A 557 -4.80 -27.10 5.32
CA ASP A 557 -3.89 -26.99 4.17
C ASP A 557 -2.49 -26.52 4.58
N PHE A 558 -2.38 -25.63 5.57
CA PHE A 558 -1.11 -25.19 6.12
C PHE A 558 -0.34 -26.35 6.75
N LEU A 559 -0.99 -27.11 7.64
CA LEU A 559 -0.39 -28.26 8.31
C LEU A 559 -0.14 -29.44 7.36
N ARG A 560 -0.90 -29.55 6.28
CA ARG A 560 -0.63 -30.52 5.22
C ARG A 560 0.70 -30.24 4.52
N LEU A 561 1.03 -28.97 4.29
CA LEU A 561 2.29 -28.58 3.65
C LEU A 561 3.46 -28.53 4.66
N TYR A 562 3.21 -28.04 5.88
CA TYR A 562 4.19 -27.95 6.98
C TYR A 562 3.63 -28.58 8.27
N PRO A 563 3.77 -29.90 8.45
CA PRO A 563 3.18 -30.62 9.59
C PRO A 563 3.73 -30.20 10.96
N GLY A 564 4.95 -29.66 11.00
CA GLY A 564 5.60 -29.20 12.22
C GLY A 564 5.25 -27.76 12.64
N ALA A 565 4.45 -27.03 11.85
CA ALA A 565 4.16 -25.62 12.11
C ALA A 565 3.22 -25.42 13.31
N ASN A 566 3.57 -24.49 14.19
CA ASN A 566 2.74 -24.06 15.31
C ASN A 566 1.79 -22.94 14.88
N ILE A 567 0.57 -23.29 14.45
CA ILE A 567 -0.41 -22.32 13.95
C ILE A 567 -1.55 -22.05 14.95
N LEU A 568 -2.11 -20.83 14.89
CA LEU A 568 -3.34 -20.47 15.59
C LEU A 568 -4.43 -20.10 14.57
N ALA A 569 -5.49 -20.90 14.50
CA ALA A 569 -6.62 -20.65 13.59
C ALA A 569 -7.90 -20.30 14.35
N ALA A 570 -8.65 -19.30 13.85
CA ALA A 570 -9.94 -18.91 14.41
C ALA A 570 -11.03 -19.94 14.07
N THR A 571 -11.78 -20.36 15.09
CA THR A 571 -12.94 -21.25 14.96
C THR A 571 -14.25 -20.47 15.02
N LYS A 572 -15.39 -21.11 14.69
CA LYS A 572 -16.73 -20.50 14.81
C LYS A 572 -17.02 -19.92 16.21
N LYS A 573 -16.54 -20.58 17.28
CA LYS A 573 -16.74 -20.13 18.67
C LYS A 573 -15.98 -18.85 18.97
N ASP A 574 -14.85 -18.61 18.29
CA ASP A 574 -14.04 -17.41 18.46
C ASP A 574 -14.72 -16.16 17.90
N PHE A 575 -15.81 -16.29 17.12
CA PHE A 575 -16.56 -15.15 16.60
C PHE A 575 -17.48 -14.45 17.61
N GLU A 576 -17.74 -15.09 18.75
CA GLU A 576 -18.57 -14.54 19.81
C GLU A 576 -17.86 -13.39 20.56
N PRO A 577 -18.54 -12.28 20.91
CA PRO A 577 -17.90 -11.07 21.44
C PRO A 577 -16.91 -11.28 22.59
N ALA A 578 -17.20 -12.20 23.52
CA ALA A 578 -16.33 -12.52 24.65
C ALA A 578 -15.09 -13.32 24.23
N ASN A 579 -15.21 -14.22 23.24
CA ASN A 579 -14.12 -15.07 22.78
C ASN A 579 -13.17 -14.32 21.83
N ARG A 580 -13.65 -13.28 21.12
CA ARG A 580 -12.81 -12.44 20.25
C ARG A 580 -11.62 -11.82 20.98
N LYS A 581 -11.88 -11.19 22.12
CA LYS A 581 -10.82 -10.57 22.94
C LYS A 581 -9.83 -11.62 23.45
N LYS A 582 -10.33 -12.82 23.79
CA LYS A 582 -9.49 -13.96 24.22
C LYS A 582 -8.63 -14.47 23.06
N PHE A 583 -9.17 -14.58 21.84
CA PHE A 583 -8.41 -14.96 20.66
C PHE A 583 -7.31 -13.94 20.32
N CYS A 584 -7.63 -12.64 20.29
CA CYS A 584 -6.62 -11.59 20.08
C CYS A 584 -5.53 -11.60 21.16
N SER A 585 -5.91 -11.91 22.41
CA SER A 585 -4.94 -12.04 23.50
C SER A 585 -4.00 -13.22 23.29
N ARG A 586 -4.51 -14.37 22.83
CA ARG A 586 -3.69 -15.53 22.47
C ARG A 586 -2.69 -15.19 21.37
N ILE A 587 -3.11 -14.43 20.33
CA ILE A 587 -2.19 -13.96 19.29
C ILE A 587 -1.02 -13.18 19.89
N ALA A 588 -1.29 -12.30 20.86
CA ALA A 588 -0.25 -11.48 21.49
C ALA A 588 0.69 -12.29 22.40
N THR A 589 0.15 -13.25 23.18
CA THR A 589 0.89 -13.99 24.20
C THR A 589 1.47 -15.33 23.74
N GLY A 590 1.14 -15.77 22.51
CA GLY A 590 1.65 -17.01 21.91
C GLY A 590 2.76 -16.79 20.90
N ASP A 591 3.68 -17.74 20.83
CA ASP A 591 4.71 -17.83 19.78
C ASP A 591 4.21 -18.75 18.67
N TYR A 592 3.66 -18.18 17.59
CA TYR A 592 3.06 -18.90 16.47
C TYR A 592 3.82 -18.66 15.17
N ASP A 593 3.89 -19.68 14.31
CA ASP A 593 4.42 -19.59 12.95
C ASP A 593 3.46 -18.83 12.03
N ALA A 594 2.17 -19.12 12.17
CA ALA A 594 1.11 -18.41 11.46
C ALA A 594 -0.16 -18.28 12.30
N VAL A 595 -0.88 -17.19 12.08
CA VAL A 595 -2.20 -16.93 12.65
C VAL A 595 -3.20 -16.81 11.50
N ILE A 596 -4.30 -17.55 11.56
CA ILE A 596 -5.35 -17.56 10.52
C ILE A 596 -6.62 -16.97 11.14
N ILE A 597 -7.08 -15.85 10.59
CA ILE A 597 -8.18 -15.06 11.11
C ILE A 597 -9.23 -14.78 10.03
N GLY A 598 -10.51 -14.77 10.43
CA GLY A 598 -11.62 -14.39 9.56
C GLY A 598 -11.72 -12.88 9.34
N HIS A 599 -12.20 -12.44 8.17
CA HIS A 599 -12.43 -11.00 7.87
C HIS A 599 -13.17 -10.25 8.98
N SER A 600 -14.24 -10.84 9.52
CA SER A 600 -15.06 -10.17 10.54
C SER A 600 -14.36 -9.96 11.88
N GLN A 601 -13.33 -10.76 12.17
CA GLN A 601 -12.48 -10.57 13.35
C GLN A 601 -11.45 -9.48 13.10
N PHE A 602 -10.82 -9.50 11.93
CA PHE A 602 -9.79 -8.54 11.56
C PHE A 602 -10.33 -7.10 11.59
N GLU A 603 -11.53 -6.86 11.06
CA GLU A 603 -12.22 -5.55 11.11
C GLU A 603 -12.47 -5.01 12.52
N LYS A 604 -12.42 -5.87 13.55
CA LYS A 604 -12.67 -5.50 14.95
C LYS A 604 -11.38 -5.24 15.73
N ILE A 605 -10.21 -5.41 15.11
CA ILE A 605 -8.93 -5.06 15.72
C ILE A 605 -8.77 -3.53 15.62
N PRO A 606 -8.78 -2.79 16.74
CA PRO A 606 -8.65 -1.34 16.70
C PRO A 606 -7.23 -0.93 16.28
N LEU A 607 -7.11 0.18 15.55
CA LEU A 607 -5.83 0.82 15.30
C LEU A 607 -5.24 1.33 16.62
N SER A 608 -3.92 1.27 16.79
CA SER A 608 -3.25 1.86 17.96
C SER A 608 -3.54 3.35 18.07
N GLN A 609 -3.58 3.87 19.29
CA GLN A 609 -3.86 5.28 19.54
C GLN A 609 -2.84 6.20 18.83
N GLU A 610 -1.56 5.82 18.83
CA GLU A 610 -0.51 6.50 18.04
C GLU A 610 -0.83 6.55 16.54
N ARG A 611 -1.25 5.43 15.93
CA ARG A 611 -1.62 5.41 14.51
C ARG A 611 -2.87 6.23 14.22
N GLN A 612 -3.83 6.23 15.14
CA GLN A 612 -5.02 7.08 15.03
C GLN A 612 -4.61 8.56 15.06
N VAL A 613 -3.80 8.98 16.03
CA VAL A 613 -3.27 10.36 16.14
C VAL A 613 -2.49 10.76 14.89
N ARG A 614 -1.58 9.91 14.40
CA ARG A 614 -0.80 10.19 13.18
C ARG A 614 -1.71 10.40 11.97
N ARG A 615 -2.78 9.61 11.84
CA ARG A 615 -3.77 9.76 10.76
C ARG A 615 -4.58 11.06 10.89
N PHE A 616 -4.90 11.51 12.10
CA PHE A 616 -5.57 12.80 12.33
C PHE A 616 -4.65 14.02 12.19
N GLN A 617 -3.33 13.85 12.24
CA GLN A 617 -2.35 14.92 12.01
C GLN A 617 -1.96 15.07 10.52
N THR A 618 -2.31 14.10 9.68
CA THR A 618 -2.01 14.11 8.23
C THR A 618 -3.23 14.50 7.37
N VAL A 619 -4.36 14.81 8.02
CA VAL A 619 -5.59 15.36 7.43
C VAL A 619 -5.79 16.72 8.06
#